data_AF-A0A2E3BSM5-F1
#
_entry.id   AF-A0A2E3BSM5-F1
#
_cell.length_a   1.000
_cell.length_b   1.000
_cell.length_c   1.000
_cell.angle_alpha   90.00
_cell.angle_beta   90.00
_cell.angle_gamma   90.00
#
_symmetry.space_group_name_H-M   'P 1'
#
loop_
_entity.id
_entity.type
_entity.pdbx_description
1 polymer ?
#
loop_
_entity_poly.entity_id
_entity_poly.type
_entity_poly.pdbx_seq_one_letter_code
_entity_poly.pdbx_strand_id
1 'polypeptide(L)'
;VDALHNTLDWVARGGEKEQRIGIVVFSDNAKYDMESSGEYTQGAGGGGILIRANPRLLVIPDIWGVSTTPVHDFFKPRREVPVKNVIERVLDLARETGQSFKSGLSDRMMRNLRRSKMSNDELFAEDTLKIHRDTPVFDGQFSNRCYMESVKQAFIDFHGKARRNGRLDPENDPILTEQWKRIIVHLPYAFQGKRMFPDVFRHDRRGTAIWDEIVNEIGIEPLIEDFEDTPEGMAEFDKANDSYRRAISKTQAFRKFADERIERGQRASSLIGNQYTGSIFLALMSSLECDYEENNSIEGQRIGLCGYGSGAKAKVFEGVIQPEWKEIASRFLLFERLDLRRPILSDDYEALHRGSTTESIIEPSQEFARVRGVNGGLPGERRYRWVD
;
A
#
# COMPACT_ATOMS: atom_id res chain seq x y z
N VAL A 1 0.28 9.75 -1.27
CA VAL A 1 0.14 10.38 -2.62
C VAL A 1 -0.79 11.59 -2.61
N ASP A 2 -1.99 11.55 -2.03
CA ASP A 2 -2.87 12.73 -2.02
C ASP A 2 -2.29 13.93 -1.29
N ALA A 3 -1.69 13.72 -0.10
CA ALA A 3 -0.98 14.78 0.61
C ALA A 3 0.19 15.36 -0.22
N LEU A 4 0.88 14.53 -1.00
CA LEU A 4 1.92 14.98 -1.94
C LEU A 4 1.34 15.89 -3.01
N HIS A 5 0.28 15.47 -3.69
CA HIS A 5 -0.37 16.25 -4.74
C HIS A 5 -0.86 17.60 -4.20
N ASN A 6 -1.59 17.62 -3.09
CA ASN A 6 -2.08 18.87 -2.49
C ASN A 6 -0.93 19.80 -2.07
N THR A 7 0.18 19.24 -1.58
CA THR A 7 1.34 20.02 -1.17
C THR A 7 2.10 20.58 -2.38
N LEU A 8 2.19 19.82 -3.48
CA LEU A 8 2.73 20.31 -4.75
C LEU A 8 1.92 21.52 -5.24
N ASP A 9 0.59 21.44 -5.25
CA ASP A 9 -0.27 22.55 -5.65
C ASP A 9 -0.06 23.78 -4.76
N TRP A 10 0.01 23.56 -3.44
CA TRP A 10 0.21 24.65 -2.48
C TRP A 10 1.57 25.33 -2.65
N VAL A 11 2.64 24.57 -2.85
CA VAL A 11 3.98 25.10 -3.10
C VAL A 11 4.03 25.81 -4.46
N ALA A 12 3.50 25.18 -5.51
CA ALA A 12 3.49 25.74 -6.88
C ALA A 12 2.75 27.08 -6.95
N ARG A 13 1.63 27.22 -6.22
CA ARG A 13 0.87 28.48 -6.12
C ARG A 13 1.65 29.63 -5.48
N GLY A 14 2.61 29.34 -4.60
CA GLY A 14 3.49 30.38 -4.03
C GLY A 14 4.58 30.85 -5.01
N GLY A 15 4.87 30.04 -6.04
CA GLY A 15 5.94 30.29 -7.01
C GLY A 15 7.32 30.44 -6.38
N GLU A 16 8.27 30.93 -7.17
CA GLU A 16 9.65 31.16 -6.71
C GLU A 16 9.78 32.34 -5.74
N LYS A 17 8.80 33.25 -5.71
CA LYS A 17 8.83 34.45 -4.87
C LYS A 17 8.59 34.11 -3.40
N GLU A 18 7.61 33.27 -3.10
CA GLU A 18 7.27 32.92 -1.71
C GLU A 18 8.16 31.80 -1.14
N GLN A 19 8.83 31.03 -2.01
CA GLN A 19 9.72 29.92 -1.62
C GLN A 19 9.10 28.99 -0.58
N ARG A 20 7.81 28.69 -0.74
CA ARG A 20 7.08 27.78 0.16
C ARG A 20 7.79 26.43 0.24
N ILE A 21 7.91 25.94 1.47
CA ILE A 21 8.43 24.61 1.76
C ILE A 21 7.31 23.80 2.41
N GLY A 22 6.91 22.73 1.75
CA GLY A 22 5.95 21.76 2.27
C GLY A 22 6.66 20.51 2.79
N ILE A 23 6.11 19.92 3.84
CA ILE A 23 6.56 18.62 4.36
C ILE A 23 5.39 17.66 4.30
N VAL A 24 5.55 16.57 3.57
CA VAL A 24 4.58 15.49 3.48
C VAL A 24 5.08 14.35 4.34
N VAL A 25 4.31 13.95 5.34
CA VAL A 25 4.63 12.81 6.21
C VAL A 25 3.74 11.63 5.85
N PHE A 26 4.34 10.45 5.82
CA PHE A 26 3.64 9.17 5.80
C PHE A 26 4.13 8.33 6.97
N SER A 27 3.24 7.56 7.60
CA SER A 27 3.58 6.66 8.68
C SER A 27 2.48 5.63 8.83
N ASP A 28 2.84 4.36 8.70
CA ASP A 28 1.91 3.26 8.78
C ASP A 28 2.52 2.04 9.47
N ASN A 29 1.64 1.28 10.13
CA ASN A 29 1.92 -0.05 10.62
C ASN A 29 0.90 -1.00 9.96
N ALA A 30 1.33 -1.70 8.92
CA ALA A 30 0.53 -2.68 8.20
C ALA A 30 0.49 -3.98 8.99
N LYS A 31 -0.59 -4.15 9.74
CA LYS A 31 -0.84 -5.31 10.60
C LYS A 31 -2.05 -6.09 10.09
N TYR A 32 -1.89 -7.41 9.98
CA TYR A 32 -2.92 -8.36 9.58
C TYR A 32 -3.16 -9.37 10.69
N ASP A 33 -4.30 -10.06 10.68
CA ASP A 33 -4.56 -11.12 11.66
C ASP A 33 -3.53 -12.25 11.46
N MET A 34 -3.07 -12.86 12.57
CA MET A 34 -2.19 -14.03 12.50
C MET A 34 -2.88 -15.16 11.73
N GLU A 35 -2.09 -15.96 11.02
CA GLU A 35 -2.51 -17.07 10.15
C GLU A 35 -3.40 -16.65 8.97
N SER A 36 -3.62 -15.34 8.77
CA SER A 36 -4.34 -14.84 7.61
C SER A 36 -3.46 -14.84 6.36
N SER A 37 -4.09 -14.85 5.19
CA SER A 37 -3.40 -14.72 3.90
C SER A 37 -2.66 -13.38 3.71
N GLY A 38 -2.81 -12.42 4.63
CA GLY A 38 -2.09 -11.15 4.65
C GLY A 38 -0.98 -11.07 5.69
N GLU A 39 -0.82 -12.06 6.57
CA GLU A 39 0.17 -11.98 7.66
C GLU A 39 1.60 -11.78 7.14
N TYR A 40 1.98 -12.53 6.12
CA TYR A 40 3.33 -12.45 5.53
C TYR A 40 3.58 -11.17 4.72
N THR A 41 2.55 -10.34 4.49
CA THR A 41 2.67 -9.07 3.76
C THR A 41 2.77 -7.86 4.69
N GLN A 42 2.74 -8.08 6.01
CA GLN A 42 2.90 -7.04 7.02
C GLN A 42 4.20 -6.25 6.86
N GLY A 43 4.20 -5.06 7.43
CA GLY A 43 5.36 -4.18 7.44
C GLY A 43 5.06 -2.88 8.18
N ALA A 44 6.08 -2.09 8.43
CA ALA A 44 5.91 -0.79 9.06
C ALA A 44 6.95 0.19 8.53
N GLY A 45 6.61 1.47 8.61
CA GLY A 45 7.56 2.53 8.34
C GLY A 45 6.92 3.89 8.31
N GLY A 46 7.78 4.89 8.30
CA GLY A 46 7.39 6.28 8.13
C GLY A 46 8.52 7.07 7.49
N GLY A 47 8.17 8.24 6.98
CA GLY A 47 9.10 9.10 6.29
C GLY A 47 8.52 10.49 6.03
N GLY A 48 9.41 11.38 5.62
CA GLY A 48 9.09 12.76 5.26
C GLY A 48 9.59 13.07 3.85
N ILE A 49 8.77 13.81 3.09
CA ILE A 49 9.12 14.31 1.76
C ILE A 49 9.09 15.82 1.81
N LEU A 50 10.21 16.45 1.44
CA LEU A 50 10.31 17.89 1.32
C LEU A 50 9.87 18.32 -0.08
N ILE A 51 8.88 19.22 -0.16
CA ILE A 51 8.35 19.78 -1.39
C ILE A 51 8.70 21.26 -1.45
N ARG A 52 9.33 21.69 -2.54
CA ARG A 52 9.77 23.07 -2.75
C ARG A 52 9.91 23.39 -4.23
N ALA A 53 9.96 24.68 -4.55
CA ALA A 53 10.46 25.14 -5.85
C ALA A 53 11.93 24.74 -6.03
N ASN A 54 12.32 24.48 -7.28
CA ASN A 54 13.66 24.05 -7.68
C ASN A 54 14.15 22.82 -6.87
N PRO A 55 13.44 21.67 -6.99
CA PRO A 55 13.80 20.46 -6.26
C PRO A 55 15.08 19.84 -6.81
N ARG A 56 15.84 19.15 -5.95
CA ARG A 56 17.09 18.45 -6.30
C ARG A 56 16.92 17.00 -6.74
N LEU A 57 15.74 16.43 -6.50
CA LEU A 57 15.48 15.00 -6.72
C LEU A 57 14.60 14.77 -7.94
N LEU A 58 13.39 15.32 -7.90
CA LEU A 58 12.33 15.00 -8.85
C LEU A 58 11.42 16.21 -9.05
N VAL A 59 11.16 16.58 -10.30
CA VAL A 59 10.08 17.51 -10.68
C VAL A 59 8.88 16.69 -11.10
N ILE A 60 7.70 16.97 -10.56
CA ILE A 60 6.45 16.29 -10.92
C ILE A 60 5.57 17.28 -11.71
N PRO A 61 5.36 17.05 -13.02
CA PRO A 61 4.44 17.87 -13.82
C PRO A 61 2.99 17.75 -13.34
N ASP A 62 2.18 18.77 -13.65
CA ASP A 62 0.74 18.79 -13.35
C ASP A 62 -0.08 18.00 -14.38
N ILE A 63 0.26 16.72 -14.55
CA ILE A 63 -0.52 15.75 -15.33
C ILE A 63 -0.70 14.52 -14.47
N TRP A 64 -1.93 14.33 -14.00
CA TRP A 64 -2.30 13.24 -13.10
C TRP A 64 -3.49 12.47 -13.64
N GLY A 65 -3.31 11.18 -13.88
CA GLY A 65 -4.39 10.24 -14.08
C GLY A 65 -4.99 9.81 -12.76
N VAL A 66 -6.31 9.73 -12.69
CA VAL A 66 -7.04 9.40 -11.47
C VAL A 66 -8.11 8.36 -11.78
N SER A 67 -8.25 7.39 -10.88
CA SER A 67 -9.40 6.47 -10.86
C SER A 67 -9.93 6.35 -9.44
N THR A 68 -11.25 6.28 -9.31
CA THR A 68 -11.95 6.06 -8.04
C THR A 68 -13.16 5.16 -8.30
N THR A 69 -13.34 4.14 -7.48
CA THR A 69 -14.48 3.22 -7.59
C THR A 69 -14.91 2.78 -6.19
N PRO A 70 -16.19 2.85 -5.82
CA PRO A 70 -16.63 2.46 -4.48
C PRO A 70 -16.68 0.93 -4.35
N VAL A 71 -15.64 0.33 -3.76
CA VAL A 71 -15.53 -1.12 -3.55
C VAL A 71 -15.08 -1.43 -2.12
N HIS A 72 -15.39 -2.64 -1.65
CA HIS A 72 -15.06 -3.10 -0.30
C HIS A 72 -14.00 -4.22 -0.35
N ASP A 73 -12.94 -3.99 -1.11
CA ASP A 73 -11.86 -4.98 -1.29
C ASP A 73 -11.01 -5.15 -0.03
N PHE A 74 -10.72 -4.03 0.65
CA PHE A 74 -10.01 -3.97 1.92
C PHE A 74 -10.48 -2.74 2.71
N PHE A 75 -10.84 -2.93 3.97
CA PHE A 75 -11.30 -1.85 4.84
C PHE A 75 -11.12 -2.17 6.33
N LYS A 76 -11.11 -1.13 7.17
CA LYS A 76 -11.04 -1.26 8.64
C LYS A 76 -12.37 -0.80 9.26
N PRO A 77 -13.38 -1.67 9.36
CA PRO A 77 -14.69 -1.27 9.87
C PRO A 77 -14.62 -0.98 11.37
N ARG A 78 -15.48 -0.08 11.83
CA ARG A 78 -15.82 -0.01 13.27
C ARG A 78 -16.58 -1.29 13.61
N ARG A 79 -16.07 -2.07 14.56
CA ARG A 79 -16.69 -3.33 14.97
C ARG A 79 -17.47 -3.10 16.25
N GLU A 80 -18.67 -3.63 16.33
CA GLU A 80 -19.49 -3.60 17.54
C GLU A 80 -19.84 -5.02 17.96
N VAL A 81 -19.68 -5.32 19.24
CA VAL A 81 -20.05 -6.61 19.81
C VAL A 81 -20.99 -6.38 20.98
N PRO A 82 -22.19 -7.00 20.99
CA PRO A 82 -23.07 -6.93 22.14
C PRO A 82 -22.37 -7.40 23.41
N VAL A 83 -22.51 -6.67 24.52
CA VAL A 83 -21.91 -7.03 25.82
C VAL A 83 -22.28 -8.46 26.22
N LYS A 84 -23.52 -8.86 25.97
CA LYS A 84 -24.01 -10.22 26.20
C LYS A 84 -23.16 -11.28 25.50
N ASN A 85 -22.76 -11.06 24.25
CA ASN A 85 -21.95 -12.01 23.49
C ASN A 85 -20.55 -12.16 24.10
N VAL A 86 -19.99 -11.08 24.67
CA VAL A 86 -18.71 -11.15 25.40
C VAL A 86 -18.87 -11.99 26.66
N ILE A 87 -19.93 -11.76 27.45
CA ILE A 87 -20.22 -12.55 28.65
C ILE A 87 -20.39 -14.03 28.29
N GLU A 88 -21.12 -14.35 27.22
CA GLU A 88 -21.33 -15.72 26.78
C GLU A 88 -20.02 -16.41 26.38
N ARG A 89 -19.16 -15.73 25.61
CA ARG A 89 -17.83 -16.27 25.26
C ARG A 89 -16.94 -16.53 26.48
N VAL A 90 -16.98 -15.66 27.48
CA VAL A 90 -16.24 -15.85 28.74
C VAL A 90 -16.77 -17.07 29.50
N LEU A 91 -18.10 -17.25 29.54
CA LEU A 91 -18.71 -18.42 30.16
C LEU A 91 -18.40 -19.71 29.41
N ASP A 92 -18.36 -19.68 28.07
CA ASP A 92 -17.96 -20.81 27.24
C ASP A 92 -16.51 -21.21 27.51
N LEU A 93 -15.59 -20.24 27.51
CA LEU A 93 -14.18 -20.49 27.87
C LEU A 93 -14.05 -21.09 29.28
N ALA A 94 -14.82 -20.59 30.26
CA ALA A 94 -14.82 -21.16 31.61
C ALA A 94 -15.35 -22.60 31.63
N ARG A 95 -16.34 -22.96 30.79
CA ARG A 95 -16.82 -24.34 30.64
C ARG A 95 -15.77 -25.26 30.05
N GLU A 96 -15.00 -24.78 29.07
CA GLU A 96 -13.86 -25.54 28.51
C GLU A 96 -12.82 -25.86 29.59
N THR A 97 -12.66 -24.99 30.60
CA THR A 97 -11.80 -25.23 31.77
C THR A 97 -12.46 -26.06 32.89
N GLY A 98 -13.62 -26.67 32.65
CA GLY A 98 -14.32 -27.57 33.57
C GLY A 98 -15.28 -26.90 34.55
N GLN A 99 -15.57 -25.60 34.41
CA GLN A 99 -16.57 -24.92 35.23
C GLN A 99 -17.99 -25.24 34.76
N SER A 100 -18.94 -25.37 35.70
CA SER A 100 -20.35 -25.57 35.38
C SER A 100 -21.20 -24.38 35.84
N PHE A 101 -22.14 -23.97 35.00
CA PHE A 101 -23.01 -22.82 35.27
C PHE A 101 -24.47 -23.20 35.03
N LYS A 102 -25.38 -22.62 35.83
CA LYS A 102 -26.83 -22.75 35.59
C LYS A 102 -27.21 -22.08 34.25
N SER A 103 -28.15 -22.68 33.53
CA SER A 103 -28.70 -22.10 32.29
C SER A 103 -29.24 -20.69 32.49
N GLY A 104 -29.15 -19.86 31.45
CA GLY A 104 -29.60 -18.46 31.48
C GLY A 104 -28.79 -17.54 32.40
N LEU A 105 -27.55 -17.91 32.76
CA LEU A 105 -26.68 -17.07 33.58
C LEU A 105 -26.34 -15.74 32.89
N SER A 106 -26.06 -15.75 31.58
CA SER A 106 -25.78 -14.54 30.79
C SER A 106 -26.96 -13.55 30.85
N ASP A 107 -28.20 -14.02 30.70
CA ASP A 107 -29.40 -13.19 30.81
C ASP A 107 -29.62 -12.62 32.22
N ARG A 108 -29.27 -13.38 33.26
CA ARG A 108 -29.31 -12.88 34.65
C ARG A 108 -28.22 -11.84 34.88
N MET A 109 -27.02 -12.04 34.35
CA MET A 109 -25.92 -11.08 34.44
C MET A 109 -26.29 -9.77 33.74
N MET A 110 -26.78 -9.81 32.50
CA MET A 110 -27.21 -8.62 31.76
C MET A 110 -28.30 -7.84 32.49
N ARG A 111 -29.32 -8.51 33.05
CA ARG A 111 -30.38 -7.84 33.83
C ARG A 111 -29.86 -7.13 35.08
N ASN A 112 -28.87 -7.72 35.74
CA ASN A 112 -28.31 -7.16 36.96
C ASN A 112 -27.21 -6.13 36.70
N LEU A 113 -26.53 -6.18 35.54
CA LEU A 113 -25.46 -5.26 35.16
C LEU A 113 -25.94 -3.80 35.26
N ARG A 114 -27.14 -3.51 34.74
CA ARG A 114 -27.77 -2.17 34.80
C ARG A 114 -28.16 -1.67 36.19
N ARG A 115 -28.24 -2.58 37.17
CA ARG A 115 -28.57 -2.27 38.58
C ARG A 115 -27.35 -2.35 39.49
N SER A 116 -26.20 -2.75 38.92
CA SER A 116 -24.96 -2.93 39.65
C SER A 116 -24.15 -1.64 39.67
N LYS A 117 -23.15 -1.58 40.56
CA LYS A 117 -22.17 -0.48 40.56
C LYS A 117 -21.35 -0.39 39.27
N MET A 118 -21.37 -1.43 38.43
CA MET A 118 -20.67 -1.50 37.15
C MET A 118 -21.44 -0.83 36.00
N SER A 119 -22.69 -0.39 36.21
CA SER A 119 -23.46 0.31 35.16
C SER A 119 -22.85 1.63 34.71
N ASN A 120 -22.04 2.25 35.58
CA ASN A 120 -21.34 3.50 35.32
C ASN A 120 -19.88 3.28 34.87
N ASP A 121 -19.46 2.02 34.74
CA ASP A 121 -18.17 1.69 34.15
C ASP A 121 -18.25 1.91 32.64
N GLU A 122 -17.22 2.52 32.07
CA GLU A 122 -17.14 2.85 30.64
C GLU A 122 -17.36 1.61 29.75
N LEU A 123 -16.94 0.43 30.20
CA LEU A 123 -17.11 -0.83 29.48
C LEU A 123 -18.57 -1.31 29.42
N PHE A 124 -19.42 -0.90 30.34
CA PHE A 124 -20.79 -1.42 30.49
C PHE A 124 -21.87 -0.34 30.40
N ALA A 125 -21.47 0.89 30.04
CA ALA A 125 -22.36 2.03 29.86
C ALA A 125 -23.29 1.86 28.63
N GLU A 126 -22.82 1.18 27.58
CA GLU A 126 -23.57 0.88 26.36
C GLU A 126 -23.92 -0.62 26.26
N ASP A 127 -24.97 -0.98 25.51
CA ASP A 127 -25.34 -2.38 25.23
C ASP A 127 -24.38 -3.07 24.24
N THR A 128 -23.64 -2.27 23.48
CA THR A 128 -22.62 -2.71 22.52
C THR A 128 -21.26 -2.16 22.91
N LEU A 129 -20.24 -3.01 22.78
CA LEU A 129 -18.83 -2.64 22.92
C LEU A 129 -18.27 -2.32 21.54
N LYS A 130 -17.73 -1.10 21.39
CA LYS A 130 -16.99 -0.70 20.19
C LYS A 130 -15.58 -1.26 20.26
N ILE A 131 -15.26 -2.17 19.36
CA ILE A 131 -13.94 -2.80 19.25
C ILE A 131 -13.16 -2.12 18.13
N HIS A 132 -12.04 -1.51 18.49
CA HIS A 132 -11.05 -1.09 17.52
C HIS A 132 -10.07 -2.25 17.28
N ARG A 133 -9.96 -2.69 16.01
CA ARG A 133 -8.91 -3.61 15.58
C ARG A 133 -8.03 -2.91 14.57
N ASP A 134 -6.72 -3.09 14.73
CA ASP A 134 -5.73 -2.62 13.75
C ASP A 134 -5.80 -3.42 12.44
N THR A 135 -6.30 -4.67 12.51
CA THR A 135 -6.36 -5.61 11.40
C THR A 135 -7.57 -5.36 10.48
N PRO A 136 -7.36 -5.38 9.16
CA PRO A 136 -8.38 -5.12 8.16
C PRO A 136 -9.30 -6.32 7.92
N VAL A 137 -10.46 -6.06 7.33
CA VAL A 137 -11.27 -7.05 6.63
C VAL A 137 -10.92 -6.92 5.15
N PHE A 138 -10.59 -8.04 4.49
CA PHE A 138 -10.17 -8.01 3.10
C PHE A 138 -10.45 -9.33 2.37
N ASP A 139 -10.61 -9.23 1.05
CA ASP A 139 -10.54 -10.35 0.11
C ASP A 139 -9.30 -10.14 -0.76
N GLY A 140 -8.28 -10.99 -0.61
CA GLY A 140 -7.01 -10.83 -1.30
C GLY A 140 -7.11 -10.97 -2.83
N GLN A 141 -7.97 -11.85 -3.34
CA GLN A 141 -8.14 -12.00 -4.80
C GLN A 141 -8.89 -10.80 -5.36
N PHE A 142 -9.95 -10.37 -4.69
CA PHE A 142 -10.71 -9.19 -5.09
C PHE A 142 -9.85 -7.91 -5.01
N SER A 143 -9.06 -7.74 -3.95
CA SER A 143 -8.11 -6.61 -3.78
C SER A 143 -7.10 -6.54 -4.93
N ASN A 144 -6.55 -7.67 -5.36
CA ASN A 144 -5.65 -7.69 -6.52
C ASN A 144 -6.37 -7.24 -7.81
N ARG A 145 -7.62 -7.68 -8.04
CA ARG A 145 -8.41 -7.22 -9.20
C ARG A 145 -8.70 -5.72 -9.13
N CYS A 146 -9.14 -5.21 -7.98
CA CYS A 146 -9.40 -3.79 -7.78
C CYS A 146 -8.14 -2.94 -7.99
N TYR A 147 -6.98 -3.42 -7.54
CA TYR A 147 -5.68 -2.79 -7.79
C TYR A 147 -5.43 -2.64 -9.30
N MET A 148 -5.47 -3.75 -10.04
CA MET A 148 -5.14 -3.76 -11.47
C MET A 148 -6.10 -2.86 -12.25
N GLU A 149 -7.40 -2.99 -12.01
CA GLU A 149 -8.39 -2.18 -12.70
C GLU A 149 -8.23 -0.69 -12.39
N SER A 150 -8.05 -0.34 -11.11
CA SER A 150 -7.91 1.06 -10.71
C SER A 150 -6.66 1.69 -11.32
N VAL A 151 -5.53 0.98 -11.30
CA VAL A 151 -4.28 1.47 -11.89
C VAL A 151 -4.39 1.57 -13.41
N LYS A 152 -5.01 0.60 -14.08
CA LYS A 152 -5.27 0.64 -15.53
C LYS A 152 -6.13 1.84 -15.91
N GLN A 153 -7.24 2.09 -15.20
CA GLN A 153 -8.11 3.23 -15.46
C GLN A 153 -7.40 4.57 -15.19
N ALA A 154 -6.62 4.66 -14.11
CA ALA A 154 -5.81 5.85 -13.85
C ALA A 154 -4.73 6.05 -14.94
N PHE A 155 -4.14 4.98 -15.47
CA PHE A 155 -3.20 5.07 -16.60
C PHE A 155 -3.89 5.55 -17.88
N ILE A 156 -5.09 5.06 -18.19
CA ILE A 156 -5.89 5.50 -19.34
C ILE A 156 -6.20 7.01 -19.23
N ASP A 157 -6.62 7.47 -18.06
CA ASP A 157 -6.87 8.89 -17.81
C ASP A 157 -5.58 9.72 -17.93
N PHE A 158 -4.46 9.25 -17.38
CA PHE A 158 -3.15 9.89 -17.54
C PHE A 158 -2.75 9.99 -19.01
N HIS A 159 -2.83 8.89 -19.77
CA HIS A 159 -2.50 8.83 -21.19
C HIS A 159 -3.36 9.80 -22.02
N GLY A 160 -4.68 9.83 -21.77
CA GLY A 160 -5.59 10.77 -22.41
C GLY A 160 -5.25 12.24 -22.09
N LYS A 161 -4.90 12.54 -20.82
CA LYS A 161 -4.46 13.88 -20.42
C LYS A 161 -3.11 14.25 -21.02
N ALA A 162 -2.16 13.31 -21.09
CA ALA A 162 -0.85 13.55 -21.69
C ALA A 162 -0.98 13.95 -23.16
N ARG A 163 -1.86 13.28 -23.92
CA ARG A 163 -2.18 13.66 -25.32
C ARG A 163 -2.80 15.04 -25.42
N ARG A 164 -3.85 15.32 -24.63
CA ARG A 164 -4.56 16.62 -24.67
C ARG A 164 -3.68 17.80 -24.29
N ASN A 165 -2.69 17.59 -23.43
CA ASN A 165 -1.77 18.62 -22.97
C ASN A 165 -0.46 18.68 -23.79
N GLY A 166 -0.37 17.95 -24.91
CA GLY A 166 0.82 17.95 -25.77
C GLY A 166 2.06 17.31 -25.14
N ARG A 167 1.91 16.54 -24.06
CA ARG A 167 2.99 15.78 -23.43
C ARG A 167 3.32 14.51 -24.22
N LEU A 168 2.35 13.91 -24.88
CA LEU A 168 2.52 12.71 -25.70
C LEU A 168 1.97 12.98 -27.10
N ASP A 169 2.83 12.86 -28.11
CA ASP A 169 2.46 12.79 -29.52
C ASP A 169 2.34 11.32 -29.96
N PRO A 170 1.13 10.79 -30.20
CA PRO A 170 0.94 9.39 -30.58
C PRO A 170 1.55 9.00 -31.92
N GLU A 171 1.84 9.97 -32.80
CA GLU A 171 2.38 9.68 -34.14
C GLU A 171 3.91 9.62 -34.12
N ASN A 172 4.55 10.43 -33.28
CA ASN A 172 6.00 10.63 -33.31
C ASN A 172 6.73 10.12 -32.06
N ASP A 173 6.05 10.07 -30.91
CA ASP A 173 6.67 9.62 -29.67
C ASP A 173 6.57 8.09 -29.49
N PRO A 174 7.55 7.47 -28.80
CA PRO A 174 7.38 6.13 -28.28
C PRO A 174 6.17 6.04 -27.35
N ILE A 175 5.60 4.84 -27.20
CA ILE A 175 4.52 4.58 -26.23
C ILE A 175 4.94 4.95 -24.80
N LEU A 176 3.96 5.27 -23.95
CA LEU A 176 4.19 6.01 -22.72
C LEU A 176 5.08 5.22 -21.73
N THR A 177 4.83 3.91 -21.57
CA THR A 177 5.62 3.06 -20.68
C THR A 177 7.06 2.84 -21.16
N GLU A 178 7.36 3.07 -22.44
CA GLU A 178 8.73 3.02 -22.97
C GLU A 178 9.51 4.31 -22.68
N GLN A 179 8.82 5.44 -22.50
CA GLN A 179 9.43 6.73 -22.13
C GLN A 179 9.82 6.81 -20.65
N TRP A 180 9.31 5.90 -19.82
CA TRP A 180 9.64 5.82 -18.41
C TRP A 180 10.86 4.93 -18.18
N LYS A 181 11.94 5.52 -17.65
CA LYS A 181 13.15 4.80 -17.26
C LYS A 181 12.88 3.81 -16.15
N ARG A 182 12.05 4.20 -15.19
CA ARG A 182 11.60 3.38 -14.06
C ARG A 182 10.10 3.54 -13.87
N ILE A 183 9.48 2.49 -13.35
CA ILE A 183 8.07 2.47 -13.02
C ILE A 183 7.97 2.07 -11.55
N ILE A 184 7.60 3.05 -10.74
CA ILE A 184 7.43 2.92 -9.30
C ILE A 184 5.97 2.60 -9.02
N VAL A 185 5.72 1.53 -8.29
CA VAL A 185 4.35 1.08 -7.98
C VAL A 185 4.16 0.97 -6.48
N HIS A 186 2.92 1.11 -6.02
CA HIS A 186 2.57 0.71 -4.67
C HIS A 186 2.75 -0.81 -4.52
N LEU A 187 3.56 -1.25 -3.55
CA LEU A 187 3.89 -2.67 -3.31
C LEU A 187 3.32 -3.15 -1.96
N PRO A 188 2.10 -3.71 -1.94
CA PRO A 188 1.59 -4.46 -0.80
C PRO A 188 2.39 -5.73 -0.49
N TYR A 189 3.07 -6.30 -1.48
CA TYR A 189 4.08 -7.35 -1.32
C TYR A 189 5.10 -7.27 -2.46
N ALA A 190 6.33 -7.71 -2.20
CA ALA A 190 7.49 -7.42 -3.05
C ALA A 190 7.30 -7.77 -4.54
N PHE A 191 6.71 -8.92 -4.85
CA PHE A 191 6.56 -9.39 -6.23
C PHE A 191 5.27 -8.94 -6.91
N GLN A 192 4.48 -8.07 -6.27
CA GLN A 192 3.20 -7.63 -6.81
C GLN A 192 3.38 -6.81 -8.09
N GLY A 193 4.44 -6.00 -8.20
CA GLY A 193 4.68 -5.15 -9.37
C GLY A 193 4.65 -5.94 -10.69
N LYS A 194 5.33 -7.11 -10.74
CA LYS A 194 5.35 -7.97 -11.94
C LYS A 194 3.98 -8.60 -12.25
N ARG A 195 3.11 -8.77 -11.24
CA ARG A 195 1.78 -9.38 -11.41
C ARG A 195 0.73 -8.38 -11.86
N MET A 196 0.84 -7.12 -11.45
CA MET A 196 -0.20 -6.11 -11.65
C MET A 196 -0.01 -5.29 -12.93
N PHE A 197 1.22 -5.20 -13.44
CA PHE A 197 1.53 -4.41 -14.64
C PHE A 197 1.20 -5.01 -16.02
N PRO A 198 0.94 -6.32 -16.20
CA PRO A 198 0.60 -6.85 -17.53
C PRO A 198 -0.60 -6.15 -18.18
N ASP A 199 -1.58 -5.68 -17.41
CA ASP A 199 -2.75 -4.97 -17.93
C ASP A 199 -2.42 -3.58 -18.50
N VAL A 200 -1.54 -2.83 -17.84
CA VAL A 200 -1.02 -1.56 -18.36
C VAL A 200 -0.11 -1.82 -19.56
N PHE A 201 0.74 -2.85 -19.45
CA PHE A 201 1.69 -3.23 -20.50
C PHE A 201 0.99 -3.60 -21.81
N ARG A 202 -0.08 -4.41 -21.77
CA ARG A 202 -0.89 -4.70 -22.96
C ARG A 202 -1.60 -3.46 -23.48
N HIS A 203 -2.22 -2.67 -22.60
CA HIS A 203 -2.99 -1.50 -23.02
C HIS A 203 -2.14 -0.51 -23.81
N ASP A 204 -0.93 -0.23 -23.33
CA ASP A 204 0.01 0.71 -23.96
C ASP A 204 0.66 0.17 -25.24
N ARG A 205 0.55 -1.14 -25.53
CA ARG A 205 1.20 -1.79 -26.68
C ARG A 205 0.23 -2.23 -27.78
N ARG A 206 -1.07 -2.26 -27.53
CA ARG A 206 -2.06 -2.64 -28.57
C ARG A 206 -1.83 -1.80 -29.84
N GLY A 207 -1.77 -2.48 -30.99
CA GLY A 207 -1.51 -1.86 -32.29
C GLY A 207 -0.03 -1.57 -32.60
N THR A 208 0.91 -2.00 -31.75
CA THR A 208 2.35 -1.92 -32.03
C THR A 208 2.89 -3.26 -32.54
N ALA A 209 4.02 -3.23 -33.25
CA ALA A 209 4.68 -4.46 -33.73
C ALA A 209 5.05 -5.44 -32.58
N ILE A 210 5.44 -4.91 -31.41
CA ILE A 210 5.72 -5.73 -30.22
C ILE A 210 4.46 -6.47 -29.75
N TRP A 211 3.28 -5.88 -29.90
CA TRP A 211 2.04 -6.55 -29.56
C TRP A 211 1.72 -7.70 -30.52
N ASP A 212 2.00 -7.53 -31.81
CA ASP A 212 1.84 -8.61 -32.79
C ASP A 212 2.77 -9.79 -32.46
N GLU A 213 4.01 -9.52 -32.02
CA GLU A 213 4.93 -10.55 -31.52
C GLU A 213 4.37 -11.30 -30.30
N ILE A 214 3.79 -10.57 -29.33
CA ILE A 214 3.16 -11.16 -28.15
C ILE A 214 1.97 -12.04 -28.56
N VAL A 215 1.10 -11.55 -29.43
CA VAL A 215 -0.06 -12.33 -29.92
C VAL A 215 0.39 -13.60 -30.63
N ASN A 216 1.48 -13.56 -31.39
CA ASN A 216 2.08 -14.75 -31.99
C ASN A 216 2.65 -15.73 -30.96
N GLU A 217 3.16 -15.24 -29.81
CA GLU A 217 3.72 -16.07 -28.74
C GLU A 217 2.63 -16.74 -27.87
N ILE A 218 1.60 -15.99 -27.46
CA ILE A 218 0.63 -16.45 -26.45
C ILE A 218 -0.80 -16.60 -26.95
N GLY A 219 -1.04 -16.33 -28.23
CA GLY A 219 -2.36 -16.37 -28.85
C GLY A 219 -3.13 -15.05 -28.77
N ILE A 220 -4.32 -15.06 -29.35
CA ILE A 220 -5.21 -13.89 -29.47
C ILE A 220 -5.74 -13.51 -28.09
N GLU A 221 -5.80 -12.21 -27.82
CA GLU A 221 -6.39 -11.66 -26.61
C GLU A 221 -7.90 -11.99 -26.54
N PRO A 222 -8.41 -12.54 -25.42
CA PRO A 222 -9.84 -12.73 -25.24
C PRO A 222 -10.53 -11.36 -25.13
N LEU A 223 -11.55 -11.13 -25.95
CA LEU A 223 -12.39 -9.95 -25.90
C LEU A 223 -13.71 -10.28 -25.21
N ILE A 224 -14.32 -9.31 -24.53
CA ILE A 224 -15.61 -9.51 -23.85
C ILE A 224 -16.71 -9.89 -24.85
N GLU A 225 -16.58 -9.45 -26.10
CA GLU A 225 -17.47 -9.74 -27.22
C GLU A 225 -17.43 -11.22 -27.65
N ASP A 226 -16.39 -11.97 -27.26
CA ASP A 226 -16.25 -13.40 -27.55
C ASP A 226 -17.05 -14.30 -26.61
N PHE A 227 -17.70 -13.73 -25.58
CA PHE A 227 -18.40 -14.46 -24.52
C PHE A 227 -19.87 -14.04 -24.43
N GLU A 228 -20.70 -14.93 -23.87
CA GLU A 228 -22.12 -14.64 -23.67
C GLU A 228 -22.32 -13.49 -22.67
N ASP A 229 -23.30 -12.62 -22.94
CA ASP A 229 -23.75 -11.56 -22.00
C ASP A 229 -24.66 -12.17 -20.91
N THR A 230 -24.07 -13.10 -20.16
CA THR A 230 -24.68 -13.82 -19.04
C THR A 230 -23.71 -13.80 -17.85
N PRO A 231 -24.18 -13.98 -16.60
CA PRO A 231 -23.29 -14.09 -15.45
C PRO A 231 -22.22 -15.19 -15.62
N GLU A 232 -22.59 -16.30 -16.25
CA GLU A 232 -21.70 -17.39 -16.59
C GLU A 232 -20.66 -16.98 -17.64
N GLY A 233 -21.08 -16.35 -18.74
CA GLY A 233 -20.17 -15.86 -19.78
C GLY A 233 -19.20 -14.79 -19.27
N MET A 234 -19.65 -13.90 -18.38
CA MET A 234 -18.79 -12.92 -17.69
C MET A 234 -17.74 -13.61 -16.80
N ALA A 235 -18.11 -14.68 -16.10
CA ALA A 235 -17.16 -15.46 -15.29
C ALA A 235 -16.13 -16.21 -16.16
N GLU A 236 -16.56 -16.71 -17.33
CA GLU A 236 -15.66 -17.32 -18.31
C GLU A 236 -14.68 -16.30 -18.89
N PHE A 237 -15.16 -15.11 -19.28
CA PHE A 237 -14.31 -14.01 -19.72
C PHE A 237 -13.30 -13.62 -18.64
N ASP A 238 -13.74 -13.43 -17.39
CA ASP A 238 -12.86 -13.10 -16.27
C ASP A 238 -11.72 -14.12 -16.11
N LYS A 239 -12.04 -15.40 -16.24
CA LYS A 239 -11.07 -16.50 -16.16
C LYS A 239 -10.11 -16.53 -17.35
N ALA A 240 -10.63 -16.32 -18.56
CA ALA A 240 -9.82 -16.24 -19.78
C ALA A 240 -8.88 -15.04 -19.75
N ASN A 241 -9.38 -13.87 -19.34
CA ASN A 241 -8.63 -12.64 -19.19
C ASN A 241 -7.56 -12.74 -18.09
N ASP A 242 -7.85 -13.38 -16.94
CA ASP A 242 -6.85 -13.68 -15.90
C ASP A 242 -5.73 -14.59 -16.42
N SER A 243 -6.10 -15.61 -17.18
CA SER A 243 -5.15 -16.57 -17.78
C SER A 243 -4.26 -15.89 -18.82
N TYR A 244 -4.84 -15.06 -19.69
CA TYR A 244 -4.11 -14.28 -20.69
C TYR A 244 -3.16 -13.27 -20.05
N ARG A 245 -3.60 -12.58 -18.99
CA ARG A 245 -2.75 -11.67 -18.19
C ARG A 245 -1.54 -12.39 -17.62
N ARG A 246 -1.73 -13.60 -17.08
CA ARG A 246 -0.62 -14.45 -16.61
C ARG A 246 0.29 -14.89 -17.75
N ALA A 247 -0.25 -15.18 -18.93
CA ALA A 247 0.55 -15.51 -20.10
C ALA A 247 1.44 -14.34 -20.53
N ILE A 248 0.91 -13.10 -20.57
CA ILE A 248 1.71 -11.89 -20.80
C ILE A 248 2.87 -11.81 -19.82
N SER A 249 2.64 -12.06 -18.52
CA SER A 249 3.70 -11.99 -17.51
C SER A 249 4.86 -12.97 -17.73
N LYS A 250 4.65 -13.99 -18.57
CA LYS A 250 5.63 -15.03 -18.89
C LYS A 250 6.39 -14.75 -20.19
N THR A 251 5.97 -13.80 -21.02
CA THR A 251 6.64 -13.51 -22.29
C THR A 251 8.02 -12.90 -22.07
N GLN A 252 8.92 -13.09 -23.04
CA GLN A 252 10.26 -12.51 -22.96
C GLN A 252 10.19 -10.97 -22.94
N ALA A 253 9.30 -10.38 -23.75
CA ALA A 253 9.09 -8.94 -23.81
C ALA A 253 8.69 -8.35 -22.45
N PHE A 254 7.71 -8.96 -21.78
CA PHE A 254 7.27 -8.46 -20.47
C PHE A 254 8.33 -8.68 -19.38
N ARG A 255 9.01 -9.84 -19.36
CA ARG A 255 10.07 -10.09 -18.37
C ARG A 255 11.18 -9.07 -18.49
N LYS A 256 11.67 -8.81 -19.70
CA LYS A 256 12.67 -7.77 -19.96
C LYS A 256 12.18 -6.39 -19.50
N PHE A 257 10.94 -6.02 -19.86
CA PHE A 257 10.34 -4.76 -19.42
C PHE A 257 10.28 -4.64 -17.89
N ALA A 258 9.81 -5.68 -17.21
CA ALA A 258 9.66 -5.71 -15.76
C ALA A 258 11.02 -5.67 -15.04
N ASP A 259 12.02 -6.37 -15.57
CA ASP A 259 13.37 -6.40 -15.01
C ASP A 259 14.07 -5.04 -15.19
N GLU A 260 13.92 -4.40 -16.35
CA GLU A 260 14.55 -3.11 -16.64
C GLU A 260 13.90 -1.93 -15.90
N ARG A 261 12.57 -1.97 -15.67
CA ARG A 261 11.80 -0.80 -15.23
C ARG A 261 11.17 -0.92 -13.84
N ILE A 262 10.85 -2.13 -13.36
CA ILE A 262 10.07 -2.33 -12.13
C ILE A 262 10.89 -2.99 -11.02
N GLU A 263 11.80 -3.91 -11.36
CA GLU A 263 12.50 -4.77 -10.39
C GLU A 263 13.19 -3.99 -9.26
N ARG A 264 13.89 -2.90 -9.57
CA ARG A 264 14.66 -2.13 -8.58
C ARG A 264 13.80 -1.56 -7.45
N GLY A 265 12.55 -1.22 -7.74
CA GLY A 265 11.60 -0.75 -6.73
C GLY A 265 11.16 -1.84 -5.76
N GLN A 266 11.32 -3.12 -6.11
CA GLN A 266 10.87 -4.27 -5.31
C GLN A 266 11.91 -4.70 -4.26
N ARG A 267 13.19 -4.36 -4.43
CA ARG A 267 14.29 -4.85 -3.58
C ARG A 267 14.12 -4.45 -2.12
N ALA A 268 13.86 -3.18 -1.80
CA ALA A 268 13.63 -2.80 -0.40
C ALA A 268 12.29 -3.34 0.14
N SER A 269 11.26 -3.44 -0.71
CA SER A 269 9.96 -3.99 -0.30
C SER A 269 10.02 -5.46 0.08
N SER A 270 10.89 -6.27 -0.53
CA SER A 270 11.10 -7.68 -0.12
C SER A 270 11.74 -7.84 1.24
N LEU A 271 12.42 -6.80 1.73
CA LEU A 271 13.09 -6.79 3.01
C LEU A 271 12.22 -6.20 4.13
N ILE A 272 11.30 -5.28 3.80
CA ILE A 272 10.49 -4.53 4.77
C ILE A 272 9.03 -5.01 4.84
N GLY A 273 8.46 -5.46 3.72
CA GLY A 273 7.02 -5.68 3.58
C GLY A 273 6.24 -4.41 3.26
N ASN A 274 4.95 -4.39 3.60
CA ASN A 274 4.04 -3.30 3.24
C ASN A 274 4.14 -2.12 4.22
N GLN A 275 4.36 -0.90 3.70
CA GLN A 275 4.31 0.34 4.47
C GLN A 275 3.05 1.17 4.17
N TYR A 276 1.99 0.56 3.63
CA TYR A 276 0.78 1.21 3.13
C TYR A 276 1.07 2.52 2.36
N THR A 277 0.81 3.68 2.95
CA THR A 277 0.99 4.97 2.27
C THR A 277 2.45 5.27 1.93
N GLY A 278 3.39 4.64 2.65
CA GLY A 278 4.83 4.73 2.42
C GLY A 278 5.38 3.82 1.31
N SER A 279 4.67 2.76 0.92
CA SER A 279 5.27 1.71 0.06
C SER A 279 5.71 2.23 -1.31
N ILE A 280 4.98 3.18 -1.90
CA ILE A 280 5.37 3.79 -3.18
C ILE A 280 6.66 4.63 -3.05
N PHE A 281 6.86 5.27 -1.91
CA PHE A 281 8.05 6.09 -1.65
C PHE A 281 9.25 5.22 -1.28
N LEU A 282 9.02 4.12 -0.57
CA LEU A 282 10.03 3.11 -0.36
C LEU A 282 10.50 2.52 -1.71
N ALA A 283 9.57 2.21 -2.61
CA ALA A 283 9.91 1.72 -3.95
C ALA A 283 10.68 2.77 -4.77
N LEU A 284 10.33 4.06 -4.65
CA LEU A 284 11.08 5.14 -5.27
C LEU A 284 12.51 5.21 -4.73
N MET A 285 12.68 5.22 -3.40
CA MET A 285 14.00 5.25 -2.76
C MET A 285 14.84 4.03 -3.17
N SER A 286 14.25 2.83 -3.12
CA SER A 286 14.88 1.58 -3.56
C SER A 286 15.39 1.68 -4.99
N SER A 287 14.55 2.17 -5.92
CA SER A 287 14.95 2.30 -7.33
C SER A 287 16.08 3.30 -7.51
N LEU A 288 16.03 4.46 -6.86
CA LEU A 288 17.04 5.51 -6.99
C LEU A 288 18.37 5.10 -6.34
N GLU A 289 18.34 4.44 -5.19
CA GLU A 289 19.56 3.94 -4.55
C GLU A 289 20.25 2.86 -5.40
N CYS A 290 19.48 1.92 -5.97
CA CYS A 290 20.04 0.94 -6.90
C CYS A 290 20.66 1.60 -8.14
N ASP A 291 20.00 2.61 -8.71
CA ASP A 291 20.53 3.34 -9.85
C ASP A 291 21.78 4.16 -9.51
N TYR A 292 21.87 4.66 -8.28
CA TYR A 292 23.05 5.34 -7.77
C TYR A 292 24.23 4.38 -7.60
N GLU A 293 24.02 3.25 -6.92
CA GLU A 293 25.05 2.22 -6.67
C GLU A 293 25.59 1.61 -7.97
N GLU A 294 24.71 1.36 -8.94
CA GLU A 294 25.08 0.82 -10.25
C GLU A 294 25.57 1.90 -11.23
N ASN A 295 25.67 3.15 -10.78
CA ASN A 295 26.12 4.32 -11.55
C ASN A 295 25.34 4.53 -12.87
N ASN A 296 24.04 4.24 -12.87
CA ASN A 296 23.17 4.44 -14.02
C ASN A 296 22.95 5.95 -14.27
N SER A 297 23.05 6.37 -15.54
CA SER A 297 22.74 7.74 -15.94
C SER A 297 21.24 7.89 -16.22
N ILE A 298 20.51 8.39 -15.22
CA ILE A 298 19.05 8.58 -15.29
C ILE A 298 18.63 10.06 -15.17
N GLU A 299 19.58 10.99 -15.12
CA GLU A 299 19.31 12.42 -15.10
C GLU A 299 18.46 12.86 -16.30
N GLY A 300 17.48 13.73 -16.06
CA GLY A 300 16.55 14.23 -17.09
C GLY A 300 15.55 13.20 -17.58
N GLN A 301 15.70 11.92 -17.22
CA GLN A 301 14.77 10.87 -17.61
C GLN A 301 13.51 10.90 -16.75
N ARG A 302 12.43 10.37 -17.32
CA ARG A 302 11.14 10.28 -16.65
C ARG A 302 11.01 8.97 -15.90
N ILE A 303 10.35 9.03 -14.75
CA ILE A 303 9.92 7.85 -14.01
C ILE A 303 8.39 7.90 -13.85
N GLY A 304 7.72 6.77 -14.12
CA GLY A 304 6.29 6.62 -13.88
C GLY A 304 6.02 6.23 -12.44
N LEU A 305 4.93 6.75 -11.85
CA LEU A 305 4.50 6.43 -10.50
C LEU A 305 3.03 6.00 -10.53
N CYS A 306 2.75 4.80 -10.03
CA CYS A 306 1.41 4.22 -9.96
C CYS A 306 1.04 3.97 -8.49
N GLY A 307 0.31 4.92 -7.90
CA GLY A 307 -0.21 4.83 -6.54
C GLY A 307 -1.57 4.17 -6.50
N TYR A 308 -1.81 3.37 -5.46
CA TYR A 308 -3.08 2.70 -5.20
C TYR A 308 -3.41 2.73 -3.71
N GLY A 309 -4.70 2.79 -3.38
CA GLY A 309 -5.26 2.49 -2.07
C GLY A 309 -6.63 1.85 -2.21
N SER A 310 -6.91 0.83 -1.40
CA SER A 310 -8.18 0.11 -1.39
C SER A 310 -9.37 0.98 -1.00
N GLY A 311 -10.57 0.58 -1.43
CA GLY A 311 -11.81 1.34 -1.28
C GLY A 311 -12.50 1.83 -2.56
N ALA A 312 -11.90 1.96 -3.75
CA ALA A 312 -10.52 1.96 -4.21
C ALA A 312 -10.22 3.26 -4.98
N LYS A 313 -8.97 3.70 -4.92
CA LYS A 313 -8.45 4.90 -5.58
C LYS A 313 -7.06 4.65 -6.13
N ALA A 314 -6.81 5.09 -7.35
CA ALA A 314 -5.48 5.08 -7.96
C ALA A 314 -5.11 6.45 -8.53
N LYS A 315 -3.80 6.72 -8.54
CA LYS A 315 -3.21 7.89 -9.20
C LYS A 315 -2.01 7.45 -10.01
N VAL A 316 -1.98 7.81 -11.29
CA VAL A 316 -0.83 7.63 -12.18
C VAL A 316 -0.29 9.01 -12.55
N PHE A 317 1.01 9.18 -12.39
CA PHE A 317 1.72 10.42 -12.67
C PHE A 317 3.17 10.09 -12.99
N GLU A 318 3.95 11.08 -13.40
CA GLU A 318 5.36 10.90 -13.68
C GLU A 318 6.19 12.00 -13.03
N GLY A 319 7.48 11.76 -12.87
CA GLY A 319 8.44 12.77 -12.48
C GLY A 319 9.69 12.75 -13.36
N VAL A 320 10.37 13.89 -13.43
CA VAL A 320 11.63 14.09 -14.16
C VAL A 320 12.77 14.15 -13.15
N ILE A 321 13.75 13.26 -13.30
CA ILE A 321 14.93 13.20 -12.42
C ILE A 321 15.79 14.45 -12.62
N GLN A 322 16.17 15.10 -11.51
CA GLN A 322 16.95 16.35 -11.53
C GLN A 322 18.46 16.07 -11.45
N PRO A 323 19.34 16.98 -11.91
CA PRO A 323 20.80 16.75 -11.96
C PRO A 323 21.43 16.34 -10.61
N GLU A 324 20.94 16.89 -9.51
CA GLU A 324 21.48 16.66 -8.17
C GLU A 324 20.94 15.37 -7.50
N TRP A 325 20.21 14.52 -8.22
CA TRP A 325 19.55 13.34 -7.65
C TRP A 325 20.53 12.39 -6.95
N LYS A 326 21.76 12.24 -7.46
CA LYS A 326 22.80 11.40 -6.86
C LYS A 326 23.21 11.88 -5.48
N GLU A 327 23.27 13.20 -5.25
CA GLU A 327 23.58 13.77 -3.94
C GLU A 327 22.54 13.34 -2.90
N ILE A 328 21.27 13.29 -3.30
CA ILE A 328 20.17 12.87 -2.43
C ILE A 328 20.19 11.36 -2.22
N ALA A 329 20.30 10.58 -3.30
CA ALA A 329 20.29 9.12 -3.25
C ALA A 329 21.45 8.56 -2.41
N SER A 330 22.64 9.17 -2.48
CA SER A 330 23.81 8.78 -1.66
C SER A 330 23.59 8.83 -0.14
N ARG A 331 22.56 9.56 0.32
CA ARG A 331 22.25 9.76 1.74
C ARG A 331 21.12 8.87 2.25
N PHE A 332 20.48 8.09 1.37
CA PHE A 332 19.38 7.22 1.78
C PHE A 332 19.88 6.11 2.71
N LEU A 333 21.02 5.49 2.34
CA LEU A 333 21.64 4.37 3.05
C LEU A 333 20.59 3.29 3.38
N LEU A 334 19.62 3.06 2.48
CA LEU A 334 18.46 2.22 2.74
C LEU A 334 18.88 0.77 2.94
N PHE A 335 19.71 0.24 2.05
CA PHE A 335 20.12 -1.17 2.14
C PHE A 335 21.07 -1.41 3.31
N GLU A 336 22.02 -0.51 3.56
CA GLU A 336 22.90 -0.57 4.75
C GLU A 336 22.08 -0.58 6.05
N ARG A 337 21.06 0.28 6.16
CA ARG A 337 20.18 0.32 7.34
C ARG A 337 19.35 -0.95 7.48
N LEU A 338 18.98 -1.60 6.36
CA LEU A 338 18.23 -2.84 6.38
C LEU A 338 19.07 -4.03 6.83
N ASP A 339 20.36 -4.03 6.51
CA ASP A 339 21.33 -5.06 6.93
C ASP A 339 21.66 -4.98 8.43
N LEU A 340 21.54 -3.80 9.04
CA LEU A 340 21.74 -3.59 10.48
C LEU A 340 20.55 -4.03 11.35
N ARG A 341 19.45 -4.50 10.74
CA ARG A 341 18.27 -4.96 11.50
C ARG A 341 18.57 -6.27 12.24
N ARG A 342 17.87 -6.47 13.35
CA ARG A 342 17.97 -7.68 14.15
C ARG A 342 16.77 -8.60 13.90
N PRO A 343 16.99 -9.88 13.52
CA PRO A 343 15.91 -10.86 13.47
C PRO A 343 15.39 -11.14 14.90
N ILE A 344 14.10 -11.40 15.01
CA ILE A 344 13.44 -11.84 16.26
C ILE A 344 12.91 -13.27 16.08
N LEU A 345 12.69 -13.98 17.19
CA LEU A 345 12.13 -15.33 17.16
C LEU A 345 10.61 -15.29 16.87
N SER A 346 10.06 -16.41 16.39
CA SER A 346 8.62 -16.54 16.11
C SER A 346 7.77 -16.25 17.35
N ASP A 347 8.15 -16.79 18.50
CA ASP A 347 7.43 -16.60 19.76
C ASP A 347 7.43 -15.13 20.20
N ASP A 348 8.55 -14.41 20.00
CA ASP A 348 8.65 -12.98 20.29
C ASP A 348 7.73 -12.18 19.36
N TYR A 349 7.72 -12.52 18.07
CA TYR A 349 6.81 -11.92 17.09
C TYR A 349 5.34 -12.14 17.47
N GLU A 350 4.94 -13.38 17.80
CA GLU A 350 3.57 -13.69 18.21
C GLU A 350 3.17 -12.95 19.49
N ALA A 351 4.08 -12.87 20.45
CA ALA A 351 3.84 -12.17 21.70
C ALA A 351 3.64 -10.66 21.50
N LEU A 352 4.47 -10.03 20.66
CA LEU A 352 4.31 -8.63 20.24
C LEU A 352 3.01 -8.42 19.45
N HIS A 353 2.67 -9.34 18.56
CA HIS A 353 1.48 -9.26 17.72
C HIS A 353 0.20 -9.35 18.55
N ARG A 354 0.12 -10.31 19.47
CA ARG A 354 -1.00 -10.48 20.41
C ARG A 354 -1.06 -9.36 21.47
N GLY A 355 0.05 -8.65 21.66
CA GLY A 355 0.19 -7.66 22.74
C GLY A 355 0.32 -8.30 24.12
N SER A 356 0.63 -9.60 24.20
CA SER A 356 0.96 -10.27 25.47
C SER A 356 2.32 -9.81 25.99
N THR A 357 3.24 -9.53 25.07
CA THR A 357 4.43 -8.72 25.34
C THR A 357 4.22 -7.39 24.66
N THR A 358 4.47 -6.32 25.41
CA THR A 358 4.42 -4.98 24.83
C THR A 358 5.82 -4.37 24.77
N GLU A 359 6.76 -4.80 25.62
CA GLU A 359 8.11 -4.23 25.66
C GLU A 359 8.86 -4.43 24.34
N SER A 360 9.71 -3.47 23.99
CA SER A 360 10.53 -3.58 22.79
C SER A 360 11.59 -4.64 23.01
N ILE A 361 11.76 -5.55 22.04
CA ILE A 361 12.81 -6.59 22.08
C ILE A 361 14.20 -5.96 21.88
N ILE A 362 14.25 -4.80 21.24
CA ILE A 362 15.46 -4.04 20.97
C ILE A 362 15.34 -2.71 21.73
N GLU A 363 16.37 -2.38 22.50
CA GLU A 363 16.42 -1.08 23.18
C GLU A 363 16.48 0.04 22.14
N PRO A 364 15.59 1.05 22.22
CA PRO A 364 15.64 2.18 21.31
C PRO A 364 16.97 2.93 21.42
N SER A 365 17.51 3.40 20.30
CA SER A 365 18.72 4.23 20.27
C SER A 365 18.68 5.16 19.07
N GLN A 366 19.06 6.42 19.28
CA GLN A 366 18.99 7.50 18.30
C GLN A 366 17.61 7.61 17.61
N GLU A 367 16.54 7.48 18.39
CA GLU A 367 15.16 7.52 17.88
C GLU A 367 14.13 8.02 18.89
N PHE A 368 12.95 8.41 18.39
CA PHE A 368 11.80 8.71 19.25
C PHE A 368 11.07 7.43 19.68
N ALA A 369 11.01 7.19 20.98
CA ALA A 369 10.31 6.05 21.56
C ALA A 369 9.15 6.49 22.46
N ARG A 370 8.09 5.66 22.53
CA ARG A 370 6.95 5.89 23.41
C ARG A 370 7.34 5.62 24.86
N VAL A 371 7.13 6.60 25.75
CA VAL A 371 7.33 6.46 27.19
C VAL A 371 6.15 5.68 27.80
N ARG A 372 6.44 4.62 28.55
CA ARG A 372 5.44 3.80 29.24
C ARG A 372 5.27 4.21 30.70
N GLY A 373 4.10 3.89 31.27
CA GLY A 373 3.90 3.98 32.72
C GLY A 373 3.77 5.41 33.26
N VAL A 374 3.13 6.31 32.51
CA VAL A 374 2.82 7.65 33.03
C VAL A 374 1.72 7.52 34.09
N ASN A 375 2.11 7.37 35.35
CA ASN A 375 1.18 7.51 36.47
C ASN A 375 0.59 8.93 36.46
N GLY A 376 -0.74 9.04 36.42
CA GLY A 376 -1.46 10.31 36.42
C GLY A 376 -1.64 10.99 35.05
N GLY A 377 -1.40 10.29 33.93
CA GLY A 377 -1.76 10.78 32.59
C GLY A 377 -3.28 10.72 32.32
N LEU A 378 -3.75 11.48 31.34
CA LEU A 378 -5.15 11.41 30.90
C LEU A 378 -5.41 10.14 30.07
N PRO A 379 -6.64 9.57 30.12
CA PRO A 379 -7.01 8.45 29.24
C PRO A 379 -6.70 8.76 27.77
N GLY A 380 -5.94 7.88 27.11
CA GLY A 380 -5.53 8.02 25.70
C GLY A 380 -4.28 8.88 25.45
N GLU A 381 -3.72 9.55 26.46
CA GLU A 381 -2.49 10.33 26.34
C GLU A 381 -1.30 9.44 25.94
N ARG A 382 -0.47 9.91 25.01
CA ARG A 382 0.77 9.26 24.59
C ARG A 382 1.95 10.22 24.77
N ARG A 383 2.95 9.81 25.53
CA ARG A 383 4.21 10.56 25.69
C ARG A 383 5.32 9.89 24.91
N TYR A 384 6.18 10.70 24.32
CA TYR A 384 7.34 10.27 23.53
C TYR A 384 8.58 11.00 24.02
N ARG A 385 9.73 10.35 23.93
CA ARG A 385 11.03 10.97 24.20
C ARG A 385 12.03 10.53 23.12
N TRP A 386 12.99 11.41 22.85
CA TRP A 386 14.20 10.99 22.14
C TRP A 386 15.01 10.07 23.07
N VAL A 387 15.52 8.98 22.52
CA VAL A 387 16.45 8.09 23.18
C VAL A 387 17.77 8.25 22.46
N ASP A 388 18.78 8.71 23.19
CA ASP A 388 20.15 8.83 22.69
C ASP A 388 20.75 7.44 22.42
#